data_AF-A0A0S6YZE8-F1
#
_entry.id   AF-A0A0S6YZE8-F1
#
_cell.length_a   1.000
_cell.length_b   1.000
_cell.length_c   1.000
_cell.angle_alpha   90.00
_cell.angle_beta   90.00
_cell.angle_gamma   90.00
#
_symmetry.space_group_name_H-M   'P 1'
#
loop_
_entity.id
_entity.type
_entity.pdbx_description
1 polymer ?
#
loop_
_entity_poly.entity_id
_entity_poly.type
_entity_poly.pdbx_seq_one_letter_code
_entity_poly.pdbx_strand_id
1 'polypeptide(L)'
;MTRAVGETAALARQPKGTAHPLGFLRPQVAQALEAGAGLEERRFVAPRADTALLGADDTQVYHALRSATGAVDARLAQALKELPQRLADPATTVLWDTAPPDQRNAAPSLIYAWALQDGRWVKAVFRLDERRGGRAMRKAQLAANWLVTVEIVEAYNLAEAKYVRLAGEVK
;
A
#
# COMPACT_ATOMS: atom_id res chain seq x y z
N MET A 1 -21.42 -31.96 10.47
CA MET A 1 -21.17 -30.63 9.87
C MET A 1 -21.05 -29.61 11.00
N THR A 2 -19.85 -29.36 11.53
CA THR A 2 -19.67 -28.41 12.66
C THR A 2 -18.20 -28.04 12.85
N ARG A 3 -17.57 -27.44 11.82
CA ARG A 3 -16.21 -26.87 11.93
C ARG A 3 -16.07 -25.40 11.51
N ALA A 4 -17.06 -24.85 10.80
CA ALA A 4 -16.97 -23.49 10.25
C ALA A 4 -17.32 -22.36 11.25
N VAL A 5 -17.91 -22.64 12.42
CA VAL A 5 -18.38 -21.61 13.37
C VAL A 5 -17.31 -21.24 14.41
N GLY A 6 -16.32 -22.12 14.65
CA GLY A 6 -15.25 -21.90 15.64
C GLY A 6 -14.16 -20.94 15.16
N GLU A 7 -13.80 -20.98 13.88
CA GLU A 7 -12.74 -20.13 13.31
C GLU A 7 -13.19 -18.66 13.24
N THR A 8 -14.48 -18.40 12.98
CA THR A 8 -15.06 -17.05 13.00
C THR A 8 -15.05 -16.39 14.39
N ALA A 9 -15.14 -17.18 15.47
CA ALA A 9 -15.12 -16.65 16.83
C ALA A 9 -13.68 -16.36 17.34
N ALA A 10 -12.67 -17.08 16.82
CA ALA A 10 -11.27 -16.85 17.13
C ALA A 10 -10.74 -15.56 16.48
N LEU A 11 -11.17 -15.27 15.24
CA LEU A 11 -10.89 -14.01 14.54
C LEU A 11 -11.55 -12.79 15.23
N ALA A 12 -12.72 -12.96 15.84
CA ALA A 12 -13.42 -11.88 16.55
C ALA A 12 -12.76 -11.44 17.87
N ARG A 13 -11.81 -12.22 18.40
CA ARG A 13 -11.09 -11.94 19.66
C ARG A 13 -9.68 -11.39 19.49
N GLN A 14 -9.20 -11.23 18.25
CA GLN A 14 -7.96 -10.52 18.01
C GLN A 14 -8.16 -9.02 18.33
N PRO A 15 -7.22 -8.36 19.02
CA PRO A 15 -7.30 -6.92 19.22
C PRO A 15 -7.41 -6.27 17.83
N LYS A 16 -8.54 -5.59 17.57
CA LYS A 16 -8.76 -4.92 16.29
C LYS A 16 -7.58 -3.99 16.00
N GLY A 17 -6.98 -4.15 14.82
CA GLY A 17 -5.87 -3.31 14.39
C GLY A 17 -4.49 -3.82 14.78
N THR A 18 -4.29 -5.15 14.90
CA THR A 18 -2.94 -5.71 15.03
C THR A 18 -2.12 -5.27 13.82
N ALA A 19 -0.97 -4.66 14.08
CA ALA A 19 -0.06 -4.21 13.04
C ALA A 19 0.85 -5.36 12.58
N HIS A 20 0.94 -5.55 11.27
CA HIS A 20 1.78 -6.55 10.62
C HIS A 20 2.82 -5.85 9.73
N PRO A 21 4.13 -6.05 9.97
CA PRO A 21 5.14 -5.60 9.03
C PRO A 21 5.01 -6.43 7.74
N LEU A 22 4.90 -5.76 6.60
CA LEU A 22 4.83 -6.39 5.28
C LEU A 22 6.19 -6.38 4.58
N GLY A 23 7.03 -5.39 4.88
CA GLY A 23 8.36 -5.25 4.28
C GLY A 23 8.94 -3.86 4.51
N PHE A 24 9.94 -3.53 3.70
CA PHE A 24 10.59 -2.22 3.72
C PHE A 24 10.63 -1.60 2.32
N LEU A 25 10.75 -0.28 2.25
CA LEU A 25 11.08 0.43 1.02
C LEU A 25 12.40 -0.12 0.46
N ARG A 26 12.42 -0.35 -0.86
CA ARG A 26 13.64 -0.77 -1.56
C ARG A 26 14.63 0.40 -1.58
N PRO A 27 15.95 0.16 -1.47
CA PRO A 27 16.95 1.24 -1.47
C PRO A 27 16.81 2.19 -2.65
N GLN A 28 16.59 1.68 -3.87
CA GLN A 28 16.41 2.54 -5.06
C GLN A 28 15.15 3.42 -4.99
N VAL A 29 14.08 2.95 -4.32
CA VAL A 29 12.85 3.73 -4.14
C VAL A 29 13.11 4.84 -3.14
N ALA A 30 13.75 4.53 -2.01
CA ALA A 30 14.13 5.54 -1.01
C ALA A 30 15.04 6.62 -1.62
N GLN A 31 16.05 6.23 -2.40
CA GLN A 31 16.94 7.17 -3.09
C GLN A 31 16.19 8.03 -4.11
N ALA A 32 15.27 7.46 -4.91
CA ALA A 32 14.49 8.22 -5.89
C ALA A 32 13.57 9.25 -5.22
N LEU A 33 13.00 8.89 -4.05
CA LEU A 33 12.24 9.82 -3.21
C LEU A 33 13.14 10.93 -2.67
N GLU A 34 14.28 10.62 -2.07
CA GLU A 34 15.23 11.63 -1.56
C GLU A 34 15.71 12.59 -2.65
N ALA A 35 15.94 12.07 -3.86
CA ALA A 35 16.37 12.85 -5.02
C ALA A 35 15.25 13.70 -5.65
N GLY A 36 13.98 13.50 -5.27
CA GLY A 36 12.85 14.17 -5.89
C GLY A 36 12.71 13.85 -7.39
N ALA A 37 13.02 12.62 -7.79
CA ALA A 37 13.10 12.23 -9.21
C ALA A 37 11.78 12.51 -9.96
N GLY A 38 11.86 13.32 -11.03
CA GLY A 38 10.75 13.60 -11.95
C GLY A 38 9.81 14.75 -11.55
N LEU A 39 10.23 15.66 -10.67
CA LEU A 39 9.33 16.55 -9.92
C LEU A 39 9.71 18.04 -9.93
N GLU A 40 10.43 18.49 -10.95
CA GLU A 40 10.97 19.85 -11.04
C GLU A 40 9.92 20.99 -10.88
N GLU A 41 8.62 20.72 -10.99
CA GLU A 41 7.57 21.74 -11.01
C GLU A 41 6.47 21.63 -9.93
N ARG A 42 6.45 20.57 -9.10
CA ARG A 42 5.38 20.38 -8.08
C ARG A 42 5.98 20.50 -6.68
N ARG A 43 5.27 21.17 -5.76
CA ARG A 43 5.63 21.27 -4.34
C ARG A 43 5.87 19.86 -3.79
N PHE A 44 7.14 19.48 -3.77
CA PHE A 44 7.58 18.17 -3.36
C PHE A 44 7.54 18.11 -1.84
N VAL A 45 6.69 17.25 -1.31
CA VAL A 45 6.81 16.79 0.08
C VAL A 45 7.24 15.35 -0.03
N ALA A 46 8.55 15.12 0.15
CA ALA A 46 9.09 13.77 0.19
C ALA A 46 8.30 12.94 1.21
N PRO A 47 7.86 11.71 0.87
CA PRO A 47 7.60 10.72 1.91
C PRO A 47 8.90 10.64 2.72
N ARG A 48 8.85 10.96 4.01
CA ARG A 48 10.07 11.02 4.80
C ARG A 48 10.75 9.64 4.73
N ALA A 49 12.01 9.63 4.28
CA ALA A 49 12.82 8.42 4.11
C ALA A 49 13.02 7.66 5.45
N ASP A 50 12.80 8.34 6.58
CA ASP A 50 12.78 7.75 7.92
C ASP A 50 11.63 6.74 8.14
N THR A 51 10.68 6.63 7.22
CA THR A 51 9.52 5.71 7.29
C THR A 51 9.62 4.50 6.36
N ALA A 52 10.80 3.85 6.32
CA ALA A 52 11.06 2.71 5.44
C ALA A 52 10.09 1.52 5.66
N LEU A 53 9.44 1.40 6.81
CA LEU A 53 8.52 0.30 7.11
C LEU A 53 7.24 0.39 6.27
N LEU A 54 6.91 -0.70 5.58
CA LEU A 54 5.62 -0.97 4.96
C LEU A 54 4.83 -1.92 5.87
N GLY A 55 3.61 -1.55 6.24
CA GLY A 55 2.77 -2.33 7.16
C GLY A 55 1.31 -2.37 6.76
N ALA A 56 0.56 -3.26 7.38
CA ALA A 56 -0.90 -3.29 7.33
C ALA A 56 -1.47 -3.63 8.70
N ASP A 57 -2.70 -3.23 8.96
CA ASP A 57 -3.48 -3.77 10.07
C ASP A 57 -4.59 -4.71 9.59
N ASP A 58 -5.12 -5.53 10.50
CA ASP A 58 -6.19 -6.51 10.20
C ASP A 58 -7.41 -5.87 9.53
N THR A 59 -7.72 -4.60 9.86
CA THR A 59 -8.87 -3.89 9.30
C THR A 59 -8.61 -3.51 7.84
N GLN A 60 -7.40 -3.04 7.55
CA GLN A 60 -6.94 -2.74 6.19
C GLN A 60 -6.89 -4.00 5.33
N VAL A 61 -6.37 -5.11 5.86
CA VAL A 61 -6.38 -6.42 5.17
C VAL A 61 -7.81 -6.87 4.87
N TYR A 62 -8.71 -6.76 5.85
CA TYR A 62 -10.13 -7.08 5.65
C TYR A 62 -10.79 -6.21 4.58
N HIS A 63 -10.54 -4.90 4.58
CA HIS A 63 -11.06 -4.00 3.55
C HIS A 63 -10.50 -4.31 2.17
N ALA A 64 -9.20 -4.61 2.07
CA ALA A 64 -8.55 -4.98 0.81
C ALA A 64 -9.07 -6.31 0.24
N LEU A 65 -9.52 -7.25 1.09
CA LEU A 65 -10.17 -8.49 0.65
C LEU A 65 -11.57 -8.28 0.10
N ARG A 66 -12.22 -7.16 0.43
CA ARG A 66 -13.62 -6.91 0.13
C ARG A 66 -13.73 -6.04 -1.11
N SER A 67 -14.24 -6.62 -2.20
CA SER A 67 -14.56 -5.86 -3.42
C SER A 67 -15.67 -4.83 -3.18
N ALA A 68 -15.89 -3.92 -4.13
CA ALA A 68 -16.98 -2.94 -4.09
C ALA A 68 -18.38 -3.58 -3.90
N THR A 69 -18.55 -4.85 -4.31
CA THR A 69 -19.80 -5.61 -4.14
C THR A 69 -19.90 -6.34 -2.80
N GLY A 70 -18.86 -6.28 -1.97
CA GLY A 70 -18.79 -6.95 -0.68
C GLY A 70 -18.37 -8.41 -0.72
N ALA A 71 -18.17 -8.99 -1.91
CA ALA A 71 -17.65 -10.34 -2.07
C ALA A 71 -16.11 -10.37 -1.98
N VAL A 72 -15.57 -11.47 -1.47
CA VAL A 72 -14.13 -11.71 -1.46
C VAL A 72 -13.69 -12.14 -2.85
N ASP A 73 -12.83 -11.35 -3.49
CA ASP A 73 -12.20 -11.72 -4.76
C ASP A 73 -10.99 -12.62 -4.47
N ALA A 74 -11.01 -13.85 -4.98
CA ALA A 74 -9.92 -14.81 -4.79
C ALA A 74 -8.56 -14.27 -5.29
N ARG A 75 -8.56 -13.39 -6.29
CA ARG A 75 -7.34 -12.77 -6.82
C ARG A 75 -6.78 -11.71 -5.89
N LEU A 76 -7.64 -10.95 -5.21
CA LEU A 76 -7.21 -10.01 -4.16
C LEU A 76 -6.64 -10.75 -2.96
N ALA A 77 -7.26 -11.86 -2.56
CA ALA A 77 -6.74 -12.71 -1.51
C ALA A 77 -5.36 -13.30 -1.86
N GLN A 78 -5.18 -13.73 -3.11
CA GLN A 78 -3.89 -14.20 -3.60
C GLN A 78 -2.86 -13.07 -3.64
N ALA A 79 -3.24 -11.89 -4.14
CA ALA A 79 -2.39 -10.71 -4.19
C ALA A 79 -1.87 -10.29 -2.81
N LEU A 80 -2.74 -10.32 -1.79
CA LEU A 80 -2.34 -10.01 -0.41
C LEU A 80 -1.33 -11.01 0.16
N LYS A 81 -1.42 -12.30 -0.21
CA LYS A 81 -0.43 -13.32 0.18
C LYS A 81 0.91 -13.11 -0.50
N GLU A 82 0.90 -12.70 -1.76
CA GLU A 82 2.12 -12.41 -2.54
C GLU A 82 2.78 -11.08 -2.16
N LEU A 83 2.03 -10.18 -1.51
CA LEU A 83 2.45 -8.81 -1.28
C LEU A 83 3.85 -8.69 -0.65
N PRO A 84 4.22 -9.41 0.44
CA PRO A 84 5.57 -9.31 1.00
C PRO A 84 6.69 -9.64 -0.01
N GLN A 85 6.49 -10.66 -0.85
CA GLN A 85 7.45 -11.02 -1.90
C GLN A 85 7.50 -9.94 -2.98
N ARG A 86 6.34 -9.41 -3.40
CA ARG A 86 6.26 -8.33 -4.41
C ARG A 86 6.90 -7.03 -3.95
N LEU A 87 6.81 -6.69 -2.67
CA LEU A 87 7.45 -5.51 -2.09
C LEU A 87 8.99 -5.58 -2.21
N ALA A 88 9.56 -6.78 -2.13
CA ALA A 88 11.00 -7.03 -2.26
C ALA A 88 11.46 -7.22 -3.72
N ASP A 89 10.59 -7.71 -4.60
CA ASP A 89 10.92 -8.04 -5.99
C ASP A 89 11.29 -6.77 -6.80
N PRO A 90 12.51 -6.67 -7.38
CA PRO A 90 12.93 -5.58 -8.24
C PRO A 90 12.02 -5.33 -9.45
N ALA A 91 11.37 -6.38 -9.98
CA ALA A 91 10.49 -6.29 -11.13
C ALA A 91 9.15 -5.60 -10.81
N THR A 92 8.77 -5.51 -9.54
CA THR A 92 7.54 -4.80 -9.14
C THR A 92 7.68 -3.30 -9.43
N THR A 93 6.70 -2.78 -10.15
CA THR A 93 6.60 -1.35 -10.44
C THR A 93 6.27 -0.60 -9.17
N VAL A 94 6.96 0.52 -8.95
CA VAL A 94 6.64 1.45 -7.87
C VAL A 94 6.35 2.83 -8.44
N LEU A 95 5.17 3.34 -8.13
CA LEU A 95 4.71 4.67 -8.52
C LEU A 95 4.49 5.52 -7.27
N TRP A 96 4.62 6.83 -7.46
CA TRP A 96 4.27 7.85 -6.49
C TRP A 96 3.05 8.63 -6.96
N ASP A 97 2.01 8.67 -6.14
CA ASP A 97 0.83 9.51 -6.37
C ASP A 97 1.11 10.96 -5.95
N THR A 98 1.18 11.83 -6.95
CA THR A 98 1.47 13.27 -6.82
C THR A 98 0.22 14.14 -6.81
N ALA A 99 -0.98 13.54 -6.69
CA ALA A 99 -2.23 14.27 -6.69
C ALA A 99 -2.17 15.46 -5.70
N PRO A 100 -2.57 16.67 -6.13
CA PRO A 100 -2.41 17.86 -5.32
C PRO A 100 -3.24 17.77 -4.02
N PRO A 101 -2.74 18.34 -2.91
CA PRO A 101 -3.33 18.22 -1.57
C PRO A 101 -4.65 18.99 -1.38
N ASP A 102 -5.15 19.67 -2.40
CA ASP A 102 -6.42 20.41 -2.40
C ASP A 102 -7.65 19.48 -2.51
N GLN A 103 -7.46 18.22 -2.89
CA GLN A 103 -8.45 17.17 -2.63
C GLN A 103 -8.33 16.75 -1.16
N ARG A 104 -9.39 16.99 -0.37
CA ARG A 104 -9.45 16.77 1.10
C ARG A 104 -9.06 15.36 1.61
N ASN A 105 -8.76 14.40 0.72
CA ASN A 105 -8.31 13.04 1.03
C ASN A 105 -7.08 12.56 0.21
N ALA A 106 -6.45 13.41 -0.61
CA ALA A 106 -5.29 13.06 -1.42
C ALA A 106 -3.99 13.31 -0.63
N ALA A 107 -3.63 12.34 0.22
CA ALA A 107 -2.28 12.30 0.77
C ALA A 107 -1.35 11.58 -0.23
N PRO A 108 -0.10 12.05 -0.39
CA PRO A 108 0.90 11.36 -1.20
C PRO A 108 0.96 9.88 -0.83
N SER A 109 0.93 9.02 -1.84
CA SER A 109 0.84 7.57 -1.63
C SER A 109 1.85 6.84 -2.52
N LEU A 110 2.43 5.77 -2.00
CA LEU A 110 3.28 4.86 -2.75
C LEU A 110 2.41 3.73 -3.28
N ILE A 111 2.61 3.38 -4.55
CA ILE A 111 1.83 2.36 -5.23
C ILE A 111 2.77 1.28 -5.71
N TYR A 112 2.58 0.05 -5.22
CA TYR A 112 3.24 -1.14 -5.74
C TYR A 112 2.29 -1.84 -6.71
N ALA A 113 2.77 -2.07 -7.93
CA ALA A 113 1.95 -2.64 -8.99
C ALA A 113 2.67 -3.77 -9.74
N TRP A 114 1.93 -4.83 -10.05
CA TRP A 114 2.41 -5.96 -10.84
C TRP A 114 1.30 -6.55 -11.70
N ALA A 115 1.69 -7.09 -12.86
CA ALA A 115 0.76 -7.64 -13.84
C ALA A 115 0.21 -9.01 -13.41
N LEU A 116 -1.05 -9.25 -13.74
CA LEU A 116 -1.71 -10.54 -13.74
C LEU A 116 -1.65 -11.17 -15.13
N GLN A 117 -1.90 -12.47 -15.21
CA GLN A 117 -1.85 -13.22 -16.49
C GLN A 117 -2.93 -12.81 -17.49
N ASP A 118 -4.00 -12.17 -17.01
CA ASP A 118 -5.14 -11.73 -17.83
C ASP A 118 -5.02 -10.29 -18.35
N GLY A 119 -3.83 -9.68 -18.22
CA GLY A 119 -3.55 -8.32 -18.70
C GLY A 119 -3.93 -7.21 -17.71
N ARG A 120 -4.61 -7.53 -16.61
CA ARG A 120 -4.89 -6.58 -15.52
C ARG A 120 -3.70 -6.47 -14.58
N TRP A 121 -3.77 -5.49 -13.70
CA TRP A 121 -2.72 -5.20 -12.73
C TRP A 121 -3.27 -5.22 -11.32
N VAL A 122 -2.49 -5.74 -10.38
CA VAL A 122 -2.70 -5.47 -8.96
C VAL A 122 -2.11 -4.11 -8.64
N LYS A 123 -2.83 -3.32 -7.84
CA LYS A 123 -2.44 -2.01 -7.33
C LYS A 123 -2.55 -2.03 -5.80
N ALA A 124 -1.42 -2.06 -5.10
CA ALA A 124 -1.35 -1.94 -3.65
C ALA A 124 -0.95 -0.51 -3.27
N VAL A 125 -1.81 0.19 -2.52
CA VAL A 125 -1.62 1.60 -2.17
C VAL A 125 -1.17 1.70 -0.73
N PHE A 126 -0.03 2.34 -0.51
CA PHE A 126 0.53 2.63 0.80
C PHE A 126 0.54 4.13 1.05
N ARG A 127 0.19 4.53 2.27
CA ARG A 127 0.15 5.93 2.67
C ARG A 127 0.90 6.10 3.98
N LEU A 128 1.66 7.17 4.07
CA LEU A 128 2.24 7.60 5.33
C LEU A 128 1.11 8.02 6.29
N ASP A 129 0.94 7.29 7.39
CA ASP A 129 0.01 7.69 8.45
C ASP A 129 0.79 8.31 9.62
N GLU A 130 0.80 9.64 9.66
CA GLU A 130 1.35 10.41 10.80
C GLU A 130 0.35 10.51 11.96
N ARG A 131 -0.96 10.21 11.75
CA ARG A 131 -2.04 10.45 12.72
C ARG A 131 -2.05 9.48 13.91
N ARG A 132 -1.26 8.41 13.88
CA ARG A 132 -0.98 7.65 15.11
C ARG A 132 -0.17 8.46 16.15
N GLY A 133 0.31 9.65 15.80
CA GLY A 133 1.01 10.61 16.68
C GLY A 133 0.11 11.52 17.57
N GLY A 134 -1.01 11.02 18.10
CA GLY A 134 -1.91 11.78 18.97
C GLY A 134 -1.61 11.64 20.48
N ARG A 135 -1.01 12.69 21.07
CA ARG A 135 -0.99 13.06 22.52
C ARG A 135 -0.66 11.99 23.57
N ALA A 136 0.24 11.06 23.27
CA ALA A 136 1.18 10.45 24.23
C ALA A 136 2.12 9.56 23.44
N MET A 137 3.23 10.11 22.93
CA MET A 137 4.24 9.33 22.23
C MET A 137 4.86 8.30 23.18
N ARG A 138 4.31 7.07 23.20
CA ARG A 138 5.08 5.92 23.62
C ARG A 138 6.15 5.70 22.54
N LYS A 139 7.38 5.38 22.93
CA LYS A 139 8.56 5.12 22.05
C LYS A 139 8.33 4.10 20.90
N ALA A 140 7.14 3.53 20.75
CA ALA A 140 6.81 2.40 19.87
C ALA A 140 5.84 2.72 18.72
N GLN A 141 5.36 3.96 18.56
CA GLN A 141 4.54 4.35 17.39
C GLN A 141 5.41 5.00 16.33
N LEU A 142 6.13 4.16 15.58
CA LEU A 142 6.95 4.56 14.44
C LEU A 142 6.07 5.06 13.30
N ALA A 143 6.46 6.18 12.69
CA ALA A 143 5.86 6.61 11.44
C ALA A 143 6.18 5.56 10.36
N ALA A 144 5.13 5.08 9.67
CA ALA A 144 5.23 3.99 8.71
C ALA A 144 4.24 4.19 7.57
N ASN A 145 4.52 3.54 6.44
CA ASN A 145 3.66 3.49 5.28
C ASN A 145 2.67 2.34 5.45
N TRP A 146 1.39 2.66 5.62
CA TRP A 146 0.33 1.69 5.85
C TRP A 146 -0.44 1.39 4.59
N LEU A 147 -0.76 0.11 4.39
CA LEU A 147 -1.62 -0.36 3.31
C LEU A 147 -3.01 0.27 3.45
N VAL A 148 -3.43 1.04 2.45
CA VAL A 148 -4.76 1.64 2.40
C VAL A 148 -5.73 0.72 1.68
N THR A 149 -5.31 0.18 0.53
CA THR A 149 -6.16 -0.67 -0.31
C THR A 149 -5.30 -1.54 -1.25
N VAL A 150 -5.89 -2.65 -1.70
CA VAL A 150 -5.39 -3.47 -2.81
C VAL A 150 -6.52 -3.63 -3.81
N GLU A 151 -6.26 -3.30 -5.07
CA GLU A 151 -7.25 -3.29 -6.13
C GLU A 151 -6.72 -3.99 -7.37
N ILE A 152 -7.63 -4.48 -8.22
CA ILE A 152 -7.30 -4.94 -9.57
C ILE A 152 -7.78 -3.89 -10.55
N VAL A 153 -6.87 -3.38 -11.36
CA VAL A 153 -7.10 -2.28 -12.28
C VAL A 153 -6.60 -2.62 -13.68
N GLU A 154 -7.12 -1.91 -14.67
CA GLU A 154 -6.57 -1.93 -16.03
C GLU A 154 -5.28 -1.12 -16.10
N ALA A 155 -4.37 -1.49 -17.01
CA ALA A 155 -3.04 -0.87 -17.15
C ALA A 155 -3.08 0.65 -17.34
N TYR A 156 -4.09 1.18 -18.05
CA TYR A 156 -4.24 2.62 -18.27
C TYR A 156 -4.45 3.42 -16.97
N ASN A 157 -4.97 2.79 -15.90
CA ASN A 157 -5.12 3.43 -14.59
C ASN A 157 -3.78 3.59 -13.86
N LEU A 158 -2.68 3.02 -14.37
CA LEU A 158 -1.33 3.20 -13.84
C LEU A 158 -0.52 4.24 -14.63
N ALA A 159 -1.00 4.64 -15.81
CA ALA A 159 -0.37 5.61 -16.70
C ALA A 159 -0.93 7.05 -16.53
N GLU A 160 -1.72 7.29 -15.49
CA GLU A 160 -2.29 8.62 -15.23
C GLU A 160 -1.20 9.67 -14.93
N ALA A 161 -1.38 10.90 -15.40
CA ALA A 161 -0.43 12.02 -15.23
C ALA A 161 -0.17 12.45 -13.76
N LYS A 162 -0.93 11.89 -12.81
CA LYS A 162 -0.70 12.07 -11.38
C LYS A 162 0.39 11.13 -10.83
N TYR A 163 0.78 10.11 -11.58
CA TYR A 163 1.77 9.13 -11.14
C TYR A 163 3.17 9.44 -11.67
N VAL A 164 4.13 9.43 -10.76
CA VAL A 164 5.56 9.47 -11.09
C VAL A 164 6.17 8.12 -10.81
N ARG A 165 6.88 7.57 -11.79
CA ARG A 165 7.49 6.24 -11.67
C ARG A 165 8.81 6.33 -10.94
N LEU A 166 8.95 5.53 -9.88
CA LEU A 166 10.18 5.45 -9.08
C LEU A 166 11.03 4.22 -9.44
N ALA A 167 10.42 3.11 -9.85
CA ALA A 167 11.13 1.88 -10.23
C ALA A 167 10.23 0.92 -11.04
N GLY A 168 10.86 -0.03 -11.74
CA GLY A 168 10.21 -1.06 -12.57
C GLY A 168 9.71 -0.57 -13.92
N GLU A 169 9.18 -1.48 -14.74
CA GLU A 169 8.52 -1.18 -16.01
C GLU A 169 7.00 -1.39 -15.89
N VAL A 170 6.22 -0.40 -16.33
CA VAL A 170 4.82 -0.61 -16.71
C VAL A 170 4.85 -0.94 -18.19
N LYS A 171 4.50 -2.18 -18.55
CA LYS A 171 4.35 -2.60 -19.94
C LYS A 171 2.91 -2.39 -20.41
#